data_AF-A0A7W1G785-F1
#
_entry.id   AF-A0A7W1G785-F1
#
_cell.length_a   1.000
_cell.length_b   1.000
_cell.length_c   1.000
_cell.angle_alpha   90.00
_cell.angle_beta   90.00
_cell.angle_gamma   90.00
#
_symmetry.space_group_name_H-M   'P 1'
#
loop_
_entity.id
_entity.type
_entity.pdbx_description
1 polymer ?
#
loop_
_entity_poly.entity_id
_entity_poly.type
_entity_poly.pdbx_seq_one_letter_code
_entity_poly.pdbx_strand_id
1 'polypeptide(L)'
;MGARLGRMTIMRAYDSVPVDDCRLRLAYPDIAIAPRDAETLQMLPEQQARSRPLSPDRAETTTSVCLLGIGPILFAGFPGEPMAEHGAMLKWSSPFLKTYALFTATDFIGYFPTMNQFHWGGYEPNTSPHARGTGERLVGHILDHAHRLLREQPLVLPALDAAGVDGRPKS
;
A
#
# COMPACT_ATOMS: atom_id res chain seq x y z
N MET A 1 5.63 17.32 28.73
CA MET A 1 4.58 17.39 27.69
C MET A 1 4.24 16.03 27.06
N GLY A 2 5.15 15.03 27.04
CA GLY A 2 4.92 13.71 26.43
C GLY A 2 3.95 12.75 27.14
N ALA A 3 3.75 12.87 28.46
CA ALA A 3 2.83 11.98 29.21
C ALA A 3 1.34 12.19 28.86
N ARG A 4 0.96 13.37 28.34
CA ARG A 4 -0.43 13.67 27.95
C ARG A 4 -0.81 13.00 26.62
N LEU A 5 0.14 12.82 25.70
CA LEU A 5 -0.11 12.18 24.41
C LEU A 5 -0.35 10.66 24.56
N GLY A 6 0.49 9.97 25.34
CA GLY A 6 0.32 8.54 25.60
C GLY A 6 -1.00 8.21 26.31
N ARG A 7 -1.44 9.09 27.24
CA ARG A 7 -2.72 8.94 27.93
C ARG A 7 -3.91 9.12 26.98
N MET A 8 -3.85 10.05 26.02
CA MET A 8 -4.89 10.23 25.00
C MET A 8 -4.99 9.03 24.05
N THR A 9 -3.87 8.41 23.67
CA THR A 9 -3.85 7.21 22.83
C THR A 9 -4.48 6.01 23.53
N ILE A 10 -4.20 5.82 24.83
CA ILE A 10 -4.84 4.76 25.64
C ILE A 10 -6.32 5.06 25.89
N MET A 11 -6.70 6.33 26.11
CA MET A 11 -8.12 6.72 26.27
C MET A 11 -8.95 6.46 25.01
N ARG A 12 -8.38 6.67 23.81
CA ARG A 12 -9.07 6.33 22.55
C ARG A 12 -9.33 4.84 22.37
N ALA A 13 -8.57 3.96 23.03
CA ALA A 13 -8.89 2.54 23.04
C ALA A 13 -10.11 2.24 23.93
N TYR A 14 -10.34 3.02 24.99
CA TYR A 14 -11.55 2.93 25.83
C TYR A 14 -12.79 3.55 25.17
N ASP A 15 -12.61 4.58 24.36
CA ASP A 15 -13.67 5.17 23.52
C ASP A 15 -13.87 4.41 22.19
N SER A 16 -13.23 3.24 22.02
CA SER A 16 -13.45 2.45 20.82
C SER A 16 -14.87 1.89 20.84
N VAL A 17 -15.72 2.45 19.98
CA VAL A 17 -17.04 1.89 19.69
C VAL A 17 -16.82 0.45 19.21
N PRO A 18 -17.58 -0.54 19.71
CA PRO A 18 -17.55 -1.88 19.16
C PRO A 18 -17.69 -1.81 17.63
N VAL A 19 -16.78 -2.44 16.90
CA VAL A 19 -16.93 -2.56 15.45
C VAL A 19 -18.01 -3.58 15.16
N ASP A 20 -19.13 -3.14 14.58
CA ASP A 20 -20.22 -4.01 14.16
C ASP A 20 -19.78 -5.00 13.06
N ASP A 21 -18.73 -4.65 12.30
CA ASP A 21 -18.11 -5.52 11.31
C ASP A 21 -16.73 -6.00 11.77
N CYS A 22 -16.67 -7.27 12.19
CA CYS A 22 -15.43 -8.02 12.45
C CYS A 22 -15.15 -9.07 11.36
N ARG A 23 -15.79 -8.98 10.19
CA ARG A 23 -15.63 -9.99 9.14
C ARG A 23 -14.22 -9.95 8.56
N LEU A 24 -13.68 -11.14 8.37
CA LEU A 24 -12.39 -11.35 7.72
C LEU A 24 -12.58 -11.40 6.21
N ARG A 25 -11.77 -10.63 5.49
CA ARG A 25 -11.71 -10.63 4.02
C ARG A 25 -10.27 -10.93 3.62
N LEU A 26 -10.05 -11.91 2.76
CA LEU A 26 -8.72 -12.31 2.32
C LEU A 26 -8.67 -12.37 0.80
N ALA A 27 -7.61 -11.81 0.21
CA ALA A 27 -7.25 -12.08 -1.17
C ALA A 27 -5.74 -12.23 -1.29
N TYR A 28 -5.32 -13.12 -2.20
CA TYR A 28 -3.91 -13.37 -2.48
C TYR A 28 -3.69 -13.44 -4.01
N PRO A 29 -3.89 -12.32 -4.73
CA PRO A 29 -3.81 -12.35 -6.18
C PRO A 29 -2.38 -12.26 -6.69
N ASP A 30 -2.15 -12.96 -7.79
CA ASP A 30 -0.89 -12.96 -8.50
C ASP A 30 -0.80 -11.80 -9.48
N ILE A 31 0.41 -11.30 -9.66
CA ILE A 31 0.76 -10.24 -10.60
C ILE A 31 2.10 -10.57 -11.28
N ALA A 32 2.11 -10.37 -12.60
CA ALA A 32 3.32 -10.49 -13.40
C ALA A 32 4.11 -9.17 -13.35
N ILE A 33 5.39 -9.29 -13.00
CA ILE A 33 6.34 -8.19 -12.82
C ILE A 33 7.38 -8.22 -13.92
N ALA A 34 7.35 -7.19 -14.75
CA ALA A 34 8.29 -7.02 -15.85
C ALA A 34 9.68 -6.66 -15.32
N PRO A 35 10.74 -7.29 -15.85
CA PRO A 35 12.10 -6.97 -15.48
C PRO A 35 12.46 -5.56 -15.97
N ARG A 36 13.48 -4.95 -15.36
CA ARG A 36 14.04 -3.68 -15.84
C ARG A 36 14.43 -3.79 -17.32
N ASP A 37 13.95 -2.83 -18.11
CA ASP A 37 14.20 -2.74 -19.55
C ASP A 37 15.11 -1.56 -19.92
N ALA A 38 15.44 -1.45 -21.22
CA ALA A 38 16.28 -0.40 -21.76
C ALA A 38 15.65 0.99 -21.59
N GLU A 39 14.33 1.12 -21.72
CA GLU A 39 13.62 2.38 -21.52
C GLU A 39 13.80 2.87 -20.08
N THR A 40 13.58 1.99 -19.10
CA THR A 40 13.77 2.29 -17.67
C THR A 40 15.20 2.76 -17.38
N LEU A 41 16.21 2.14 -17.99
CA LEU A 41 17.60 2.58 -17.83
C LEU A 41 17.90 3.94 -18.46
N GLN A 42 17.31 4.25 -19.61
CA GLN A 42 17.49 5.54 -20.28
C GLN A 42 16.92 6.71 -19.46
N MET A 43 15.97 6.44 -18.57
CA MET A 43 15.41 7.45 -17.68
C MET A 43 16.34 7.82 -16.52
N LEU A 44 17.23 6.91 -16.11
CA LEU A 44 18.16 7.15 -15.00
C LEU A 44 19.19 8.23 -15.35
N PRO A 45 19.66 9.02 -14.37
CA PRO A 45 20.79 9.92 -14.58
C PRO A 45 22.00 9.16 -15.18
N GLU A 46 22.71 9.77 -16.13
CA GLU A 46 23.74 9.08 -16.94
C GLU A 46 24.78 8.32 -16.10
N GLN A 47 25.19 8.89 -14.97
CA GLN A 47 26.15 8.27 -14.05
C GLN A 47 25.61 6.95 -13.46
N GLN A 48 24.31 6.89 -13.17
CA GLN A 48 23.64 5.70 -12.62
C GLN A 48 23.36 4.68 -13.72
N ALA A 49 22.88 5.13 -14.89
CA ALA A 49 22.62 4.25 -16.04
C ALA A 49 23.86 3.45 -16.47
N ARG A 50 25.06 4.05 -16.42
CA ARG A 50 26.33 3.37 -16.74
C ARG A 50 26.77 2.37 -15.67
N SER A 51 26.33 2.53 -14.43
CA SER A 51 26.79 1.72 -13.29
C SER A 51 26.21 0.31 -13.26
N ARG A 52 25.18 0.03 -14.05
CA ARG A 52 24.40 -1.22 -13.93
C ARG A 52 23.82 -1.65 -15.29
N PRO A 53 24.56 -2.45 -16.08
CA PRO A 53 24.07 -2.92 -17.37
C PRO A 53 22.83 -3.82 -17.22
N LEU A 54 22.01 -3.89 -18.27
CA LEU A 54 20.92 -4.88 -18.33
C LEU A 54 21.51 -6.28 -18.20
N SER A 55 20.89 -7.09 -17.34
CA SER A 55 21.10 -8.53 -17.39
C SER A 55 20.21 -9.09 -18.50
N PRO A 56 20.77 -9.61 -19.61
CA PRO A 56 19.98 -10.06 -20.77
C PRO A 56 19.03 -11.23 -20.44
N ASP A 57 19.28 -11.95 -19.34
CA ASP A 57 18.55 -13.16 -18.96
C ASP A 57 17.42 -12.93 -17.93
N ARG A 58 17.13 -11.68 -17.54
CA ARG A 58 16.05 -11.44 -16.58
C ARG A 58 14.69 -11.57 -17.26
N ALA A 59 13.98 -12.63 -16.91
CA ALA A 59 12.62 -12.88 -17.34
C ALA A 59 11.59 -12.17 -16.45
N GLU A 60 10.38 -12.03 -16.97
CA GLU A 60 9.21 -11.67 -16.17
C GLU A 60 9.05 -12.65 -15.00
N THR A 61 8.73 -12.12 -13.83
CA THR A 61 8.55 -12.89 -12.60
C THR A 61 7.12 -12.74 -12.12
N THR A 62 6.46 -13.84 -11.78
CA THR A 62 5.15 -13.80 -11.12
C THR A 62 5.37 -13.79 -9.61
N THR A 63 4.67 -12.90 -8.92
CA THR A 63 4.62 -12.82 -7.45
C THR A 63 3.19 -12.51 -7.02
N SER A 64 2.93 -12.45 -5.72
CA SER A 64 1.59 -12.21 -5.18
C SER A 64 1.56 -10.98 -4.27
N VAL A 65 0.40 -10.31 -4.20
CA VAL A 65 0.11 -9.35 -3.13
C VAL A 65 -0.82 -10.01 -2.11
N CYS A 66 -0.81 -9.53 -0.87
CA CYS A 66 -1.70 -10.05 0.19
C CYS A 66 -2.65 -8.96 0.64
N LEU A 67 -3.95 -9.27 0.72
CA LEU A 67 -4.95 -8.38 1.29
C LEU A 67 -5.60 -9.08 2.47
N LEU A 68 -5.53 -8.46 3.64
CA LEU A 68 -6.20 -8.87 4.87
C LEU A 68 -7.10 -7.74 5.35
N GLY A 69 -8.39 -7.87 5.06
CA GLY A 69 -9.43 -6.99 5.59
C GLY A 69 -9.98 -7.53 6.91
N ILE A 70 -10.02 -6.67 7.93
CA ILE A 70 -10.67 -6.95 9.22
C ILE A 70 -11.65 -5.81 9.47
N GLY A 71 -12.94 -6.08 9.25
CA GLY A 71 -13.94 -5.02 9.28
C GLY A 71 -13.58 -3.89 8.31
N PRO A 72 -13.54 -2.61 8.78
CA PRO A 72 -13.24 -1.45 7.94
C PRO A 72 -11.74 -1.20 7.73
N ILE A 73 -10.86 -2.09 8.19
CA ILE A 73 -9.39 -1.95 8.10
C ILE A 73 -8.86 -2.91 7.04
N LEU A 74 -7.94 -2.44 6.20
CA LEU A 74 -7.17 -3.24 5.25
C LEU A 74 -5.68 -3.22 5.60
N PHE A 75 -5.08 -4.40 5.68
CA PHE A 75 -3.63 -4.58 5.57
C PHE A 75 -3.32 -5.06 4.16
N ALA A 76 -2.49 -4.30 3.46
CA ALA A 76 -2.12 -4.53 2.06
C ALA A 76 -0.62 -4.81 1.96
N GLY A 77 -0.28 -6.06 1.70
CA GLY A 77 1.08 -6.58 1.60
C GLY A 77 1.64 -6.46 0.19
N PHE A 78 2.80 -5.81 0.08
CA PHE A 78 3.61 -5.72 -1.13
C PHE A 78 4.68 -6.83 -1.16
N PRO A 79 5.07 -7.32 -2.35
CA PRO A 79 6.13 -8.33 -2.54
C PRO A 79 7.56 -7.77 -2.44
N GLY A 80 7.74 -6.59 -1.85
CA GLY A 80 9.01 -5.87 -1.84
C GLY A 80 8.85 -4.52 -1.17
N GLU A 81 9.72 -3.57 -1.53
CA GLU A 81 9.81 -2.27 -0.86
C GLU A 81 9.14 -1.16 -1.70
N PRO A 82 7.87 -0.81 -1.42
CA PRO A 82 7.21 0.33 -2.05
C PRO A 82 7.73 1.65 -1.46
N MET A 83 7.73 2.69 -2.29
CA MET A 83 8.00 4.06 -1.83
C MET A 83 6.85 4.63 -0.99
N ALA A 84 7.16 5.68 -0.22
CA ALA A 84 6.19 6.37 0.62
C ALA A 84 4.99 6.90 -0.18
N GLU A 85 5.23 7.37 -1.41
CA GLU A 85 4.21 7.85 -2.34
C GLU A 85 3.21 6.76 -2.70
N HIS A 86 3.66 5.53 -2.96
CA HIS A 86 2.76 4.39 -3.22
C HIS A 86 1.90 4.08 -2.00
N GLY A 87 2.49 4.09 -0.80
CA GLY A 87 1.76 3.92 0.45
C GLY A 87 0.73 5.03 0.69
N ALA A 88 1.05 6.27 0.31
CA ALA A 88 0.12 7.39 0.39
C ALA A 88 -1.02 7.25 -0.63
N MET A 89 -0.71 6.94 -1.89
CA MET A 89 -1.69 6.71 -2.96
C MET A 89 -2.66 5.60 -2.60
N LEU A 90 -2.15 4.47 -2.08
CA LEU A 90 -2.95 3.35 -1.64
C LEU A 90 -3.91 3.75 -0.50
N LYS A 91 -3.42 4.49 0.50
CA LYS A 91 -4.25 4.97 1.62
C LYS A 91 -5.36 5.91 1.17
N TRP A 92 -5.04 6.84 0.27
CA TRP A 92 -6.00 7.82 -0.24
C TRP A 92 -7.07 7.22 -1.14
N SER A 93 -6.73 6.16 -1.87
CA SER A 93 -7.60 5.57 -2.89
C SER A 93 -8.33 4.32 -2.40
N SER A 94 -8.00 3.81 -1.21
CA SER A 94 -8.57 2.57 -0.70
C SER A 94 -10.06 2.69 -0.38
N PRO A 95 -10.86 1.66 -0.70
CA PRO A 95 -12.27 1.64 -0.32
C PRO A 95 -12.49 1.23 1.15
N PHE A 96 -11.43 0.84 1.87
CA PHE A 96 -11.48 0.62 3.32
C PHE A 96 -11.19 1.93 4.07
N LEU A 97 -11.84 2.14 5.21
CA LEU A 97 -11.71 3.38 5.99
C LEU A 97 -10.28 3.61 6.49
N LYS A 98 -9.54 2.52 6.75
CA LYS A 98 -8.12 2.56 7.12
C LYS A 98 -7.36 1.52 6.34
N THR A 99 -6.22 1.93 5.79
CA THR A 99 -5.35 1.03 5.03
C THR A 99 -3.91 1.15 5.50
N TYR A 100 -3.25 0.01 5.68
CA TYR A 100 -1.86 -0.10 6.08
C TYR A 100 -1.09 -0.83 4.99
N ALA A 101 -0.14 -0.12 4.38
CA ALA A 101 0.81 -0.71 3.44
C ALA A 101 1.88 -1.47 4.24
N LEU A 102 2.03 -2.76 3.97
CA LEU A 102 3.08 -3.61 4.53
C LEU A 102 4.11 -3.88 3.46
N PHE A 103 5.36 -3.52 3.70
CA PHE A 103 6.47 -3.81 2.79
C PHE A 103 6.98 -5.23 3.03
N THR A 104 7.51 -5.86 1.97
CA THR A 104 8.12 -7.20 2.01
C THR A 104 7.26 -8.24 2.74
N ALA A 105 5.96 -8.20 2.47
CA ALA A 105 4.96 -8.98 3.18
C ALA A 105 4.71 -10.35 2.54
N THR A 106 4.94 -10.46 1.23
CA THR A 106 4.72 -11.70 0.45
C THR A 106 6.00 -12.21 -0.19
N ASP A 107 6.96 -11.32 -0.47
CA ASP A 107 8.22 -11.65 -1.15
C ASP A 107 9.28 -10.57 -0.85
N PHE A 108 10.49 -10.73 -1.40
CA PHE A 108 11.61 -9.80 -1.29
C PHE A 108 12.23 -9.52 -2.67
N ILE A 109 11.45 -8.97 -3.60
CA ILE A 109 11.92 -8.70 -4.97
C ILE A 109 12.50 -7.30 -5.17
N GLY A 110 12.88 -6.61 -4.09
CA GLY A 110 13.53 -5.29 -4.13
C GLY A 110 12.58 -4.09 -4.20
N TYR A 111 13.12 -2.96 -4.62
CA TYR A 111 12.42 -1.67 -4.61
C TYR A 111 11.41 -1.51 -5.74
N PHE A 112 10.32 -0.81 -5.46
CA PHE A 112 9.35 -0.32 -6.45
C PHE A 112 9.36 1.22 -6.47
N PRO A 113 10.29 1.86 -7.20
CA PRO A 113 10.34 3.30 -7.34
C PRO A 113 9.12 3.83 -8.11
N THR A 114 8.77 5.09 -7.85
CA THR A 114 7.79 5.78 -8.67
C THR A 114 8.37 6.06 -10.05
N MET A 115 7.50 6.24 -11.04
CA MET A 115 7.91 6.61 -12.40
C MET A 115 8.83 7.83 -12.46
N ASN A 116 8.63 8.80 -11.56
CA ASN A 116 9.42 10.04 -11.52
C ASN A 116 10.79 9.85 -10.85
N GLN A 117 10.92 8.92 -9.90
CA GLN A 117 12.20 8.64 -9.27
C GLN A 117 13.24 8.08 -10.25
N PHE A 118 12.81 7.38 -11.31
CA PHE A 118 13.74 7.01 -12.36
C PHE A 118 14.41 8.23 -12.99
N HIS A 119 13.68 9.34 -13.20
CA HIS A 119 14.26 10.59 -13.70
C HIS A 119 15.14 11.32 -12.68
N TRP A 120 14.73 11.34 -11.41
CA TRP A 120 15.49 12.02 -10.36
C TRP A 120 16.74 11.25 -9.93
N GLY A 121 16.74 9.93 -10.17
CA GLY A 121 17.76 9.02 -9.66
C GLY A 121 17.65 8.82 -8.15
N GLY A 122 18.60 8.06 -7.61
CA GLY A 122 18.62 7.67 -6.21
C GLY A 122 19.06 6.23 -6.05
N TYR A 123 19.20 5.77 -4.81
CA TYR A 123 19.61 4.39 -4.56
C TYR A 123 18.55 3.40 -5.03
N GLU A 124 17.28 3.69 -4.73
CA GLU A 124 16.14 2.84 -5.02
C GLU A 124 15.89 2.66 -6.53
N PRO A 125 15.74 3.72 -7.35
CA PRO A 125 15.60 3.58 -8.79
C PRO A 125 16.85 3.00 -9.45
N ASN A 126 18.05 3.27 -8.94
CA ASN A 126 19.28 2.68 -9.48
C ASN A 126 19.38 1.17 -9.19
N THR A 127 18.87 0.69 -8.05
CA THR A 127 18.95 -0.73 -7.66
C THR A 127 17.72 -1.57 -8.00
N SER A 128 16.56 -0.96 -8.25
CA SER A 128 15.31 -1.67 -8.54
C SER A 128 15.39 -2.63 -9.73
N PRO A 129 15.12 -3.92 -9.56
CA PRO A 129 15.25 -4.89 -10.65
C PRO A 129 14.13 -4.83 -11.70
N HIS A 130 13.15 -3.94 -11.53
CA HIS A 130 11.87 -3.93 -12.25
C HIS A 130 11.77 -2.80 -13.27
N ALA A 131 10.86 -2.97 -14.22
CA ALA A 131 10.49 -1.91 -15.16
C ALA A 131 9.85 -0.71 -14.45
N ARG A 132 10.03 0.48 -15.04
CA ARG A 132 9.33 1.70 -14.64
C ARG A 132 7.82 1.50 -14.63
N GLY A 133 7.13 2.09 -13.65
CA GLY A 133 5.67 1.97 -13.51
C GLY A 133 5.20 0.74 -12.73
N THR A 134 6.12 -0.17 -12.34
CA THR A 134 5.76 -1.38 -11.58
C THR A 134 5.12 -1.05 -10.23
N GLY A 135 5.61 -0.03 -9.52
CA GLY A 135 5.04 0.38 -8.23
C GLY A 135 3.60 0.87 -8.35
N GLU A 136 3.30 1.67 -9.37
CA GLU A 136 1.95 2.17 -9.65
C GLU A 136 1.01 1.04 -10.08
N ARG A 137 1.50 0.10 -10.90
CA ARG A 137 0.74 -1.10 -11.27
C ARG A 137 0.39 -1.96 -10.05
N LEU A 138 1.32 -2.13 -9.11
CA LEU A 138 1.06 -2.84 -7.85
C LEU A 138 -0.01 -2.15 -7.01
N VAL A 139 0.05 -0.82 -6.87
CA VAL A 139 -0.98 -0.06 -6.15
C VAL A 139 -2.35 -0.24 -6.80
N GLY A 140 -2.45 -0.10 -8.13
CA GLY A 140 -3.70 -0.32 -8.87
C GLY A 140 -4.25 -1.73 -8.67
N HIS A 141 -3.38 -2.73 -8.79
CA HIS A 141 -3.76 -4.13 -8.60
C HIS A 141 -4.30 -4.42 -7.19
N ILE A 142 -3.66 -3.87 -6.15
CA ILE A 142 -4.16 -3.98 -4.77
C ILE A 142 -5.52 -3.30 -4.63
N LEU A 143 -5.70 -2.09 -5.18
CA LEU A 143 -6.97 -1.36 -5.10
C LEU A 143 -8.11 -2.10 -5.79
N ASP A 144 -7.87 -2.66 -6.98
CA ASP A 144 -8.86 -3.45 -7.71
C ASP A 144 -9.35 -4.65 -6.89
N HIS A 145 -8.42 -5.35 -6.23
CA HIS A 145 -8.75 -6.47 -5.36
C HIS A 145 -9.42 -6.03 -4.05
N ALA A 146 -9.03 -4.89 -3.48
CA ALA A 146 -9.72 -4.32 -2.31
C ALA A 146 -11.18 -3.96 -2.63
N HIS A 147 -11.44 -3.35 -3.79
CA HIS A 147 -12.80 -3.09 -4.26
C HIS A 147 -13.59 -4.39 -4.48
N ARG A 148 -12.96 -5.44 -5.02
CA ARG A 148 -13.60 -6.75 -5.18
C ARG A 148 -14.03 -7.33 -3.84
N LEU A 149 -13.16 -7.32 -2.83
CA LEU A 149 -13.48 -7.80 -1.47
C LEU A 149 -14.72 -7.11 -0.89
N LEU A 150 -14.86 -5.80 -1.08
CA LEU A 150 -16.03 -5.07 -0.58
C LEU A 150 -17.28 -5.20 -1.46
N ARG A 151 -17.15 -5.53 -2.75
CA ARG A 151 -18.31 -5.91 -3.56
C ARG A 151 -18.89 -7.25 -3.11
N GLU A 152 -18.03 -8.22 -2.81
CA GLU A 152 -18.43 -9.55 -2.37
C GLU A 152 -18.93 -9.56 -0.92
N GLN A 153 -18.26 -8.78 -0.07
CA GLN A 153 -18.60 -8.65 1.35
C GLN A 153 -18.60 -7.17 1.75
N PRO A 154 -19.69 -6.43 1.52
CA PRO A 154 -19.79 -5.02 1.89
C PRO A 154 -19.50 -4.76 3.37
N LEU A 155 -18.95 -3.59 3.67
CA LEU A 155 -18.73 -3.14 5.05
C LEU A 155 -20.07 -2.91 5.74
N VAL A 156 -20.17 -3.36 7.00
CA VAL A 156 -21.27 -2.99 7.88
C VAL A 156 -20.74 -1.96 8.87
N LEU A 157 -21.03 -0.69 8.61
CA LEU A 157 -20.61 0.39 9.50
C LEU A 157 -21.74 0.67 10.49
N PRO A 158 -21.43 1.00 11.76
CA PRO A 158 -22.44 1.50 12.69
C PRO A 158 -23.14 2.71 12.08
N ALA A 159 -24.43 2.88 12.39
CA ALA A 159 -25.11 4.13 12.12
C ALA A 159 -24.30 5.28 12.74
N LEU A 160 -24.22 6.42 12.05
CA LEU A 160 -23.60 7.64 12.58
C LEU A 160 -24.49 8.28 13.67
N ASP A 161 -25.03 7.48 14.58
CA ASP A 161 -25.81 7.96 15.69
C ASP A 161 -24.86 8.11 16.87
N ALA A 162 -24.61 9.37 17.26
CA ALA A 162 -23.84 9.80 18.43
C ALA A 162 -22.30 9.71 18.34
N ALA A 163 -21.71 10.45 17.39
CA ALA A 163 -20.47 11.17 17.67
C ALA A 163 -20.77 12.58 18.24
N GLY A 164 -21.68 12.72 19.21
CA GLY A 164 -21.89 13.97 19.96
C GLY A 164 -22.04 15.26 19.14
N VAL A 165 -22.66 15.19 17.95
CA VAL A 165 -23.01 16.35 17.12
C VAL A 165 -24.52 16.64 17.21
N ASP A 166 -25.18 16.30 18.30
CA ASP A 166 -26.33 17.08 18.72
C ASP A 166 -25.76 18.23 19.56
N GLY A 167 -25.81 19.46 19.06
CA GLY A 167 -25.30 20.64 19.75
C GLY A 167 -26.03 21.00 21.04
N ARG A 168 -26.42 20.03 21.86
CA ARG A 168 -27.04 20.20 23.16
C ARG A 168 -25.97 20.04 24.23
N PRO A 169 -25.80 21.02 25.12
CA PRO A 169 -24.93 20.85 26.27
C PRO A 169 -25.45 19.67 27.11
N LYS A 170 -24.56 18.76 27.51
CA LYS A 170 -24.86 17.76 28.53
C LYS A 170 -25.29 18.50 29.80
N SER A 171 -26.52 18.25 30.25
CA SER A 171 -27.09 18.72 31.51
C SER A 171 -26.37 18.16 32.72
#